data_AF-A0A2M8CJL4-F1
#
_entry.id   AF-A0A2M8CJL4-F1
#
_cell.length_a   1.000
_cell.length_b   1.000
_cell.length_c   1.000
_cell.angle_alpha   90.00
_cell.angle_beta   90.00
_cell.angle_gamma   90.00
#
_symmetry.space_group_name_H-M   'P 1'
#
loop_
_entity.id
_entity.type
_entity.pdbx_description
1 polymer ?
#
loop_
_entity_poly.entity_id
_entity_poly.type
_entity_poly.pdbx_seq_one_letter_code
_entity_poly.pdbx_strand_id
1 'polypeptide(L)'
;MKEERVTINILNWLESNGWKIICYDFPQRGTGVLLHPNSDENRTTKNKGGIIPDILATRNSVALFFENKDRFVLSDFEKLKEIKTIGNYSNSLNTILSDFNVTSVYYGIGIPAIEKHIKKSLENIDGIDFLISSLENGGVQINFDKNEVLP
;
A
#
# COMPACT_ATOMS: atom_id res chain seq x y z
N MET A 1 1.26 15.99 -9.63
CA MET A 1 1.68 14.65 -10.08
C MET A 1 0.48 13.69 -10.12
N LYS A 2 0.32 12.88 -11.18
CA LYS A 2 -0.73 11.85 -11.27
C LYS A 2 -0.39 10.61 -10.43
N GLU A 3 -1.40 9.82 -10.04
CA GLU A 3 -1.25 8.58 -9.27
C GLU A 3 -0.23 7.61 -9.90
N GLU A 4 -0.30 7.36 -11.20
CA GLU A 4 0.69 6.55 -11.95
C GLU A 4 2.14 6.97 -11.65
N ARG A 5 2.41 8.28 -11.67
CA ARG A 5 3.77 8.80 -11.44
C ARG A 5 4.18 8.67 -9.98
N VAL A 6 3.24 8.77 -9.04
CA VAL A 6 3.48 8.48 -7.62
C VAL A 6 3.88 7.02 -7.46
N THR A 7 3.08 6.09 -7.99
CA THR A 7 3.34 4.65 -7.90
C THR A 7 4.68 4.27 -8.54
N ILE A 8 4.99 4.76 -9.75
CA ILE A 8 6.28 4.48 -10.43
C ILE A 8 7.47 4.95 -9.59
N ASN A 9 7.41 6.17 -9.02
CA ASN A 9 8.50 6.69 -8.21
C ASN A 9 8.71 5.87 -6.94
N ILE A 10 7.62 5.42 -6.31
CA ILE A 10 7.68 4.56 -5.11
C ILE A 10 8.24 3.18 -5.46
N LEU A 11 7.83 2.57 -6.58
CA LEU A 11 8.38 1.30 -7.05
C LEU A 11 9.90 1.38 -7.22
N ASN A 12 10.39 2.38 -7.96
CA ASN A 12 11.83 2.58 -8.18
C ASN A 12 12.59 2.80 -6.86
N TRP A 13 11.99 3.56 -5.94
CA TRP A 13 12.58 3.81 -4.61
C TRP A 13 12.62 2.54 -3.75
N LEU A 14 11.55 1.73 -3.74
CA LEU A 14 11.52 0.45 -3.03
C LEU A 14 12.58 -0.51 -3.58
N GLU A 15 12.63 -0.69 -4.91
CA GLU A 15 13.58 -1.59 -5.57
C GLU A 15 15.04 -1.16 -5.31
N SER A 16 15.35 0.14 -5.45
CA SER A 16 16.69 0.67 -5.14
C SER A 16 17.10 0.50 -3.68
N ASN A 17 16.15 0.29 -2.77
CA ASN A 17 16.38 0.02 -1.35
C ASN A 17 16.18 -1.46 -0.97
N GLY A 18 16.26 -2.36 -1.96
CA GLY A 18 16.29 -3.81 -1.74
C GLY A 18 14.94 -4.44 -1.37
N TRP A 19 13.84 -3.74 -1.61
CA TRP A 19 12.52 -4.34 -1.52
C TRP A 19 12.21 -5.15 -2.79
N LYS A 20 11.64 -6.34 -2.60
CA LYS A 20 11.11 -7.16 -3.69
C LYS A 20 9.65 -6.80 -3.91
N ILE A 21 9.30 -6.39 -5.13
CA ILE A 21 7.91 -6.12 -5.50
C ILE A 21 7.20 -7.45 -5.77
N ILE A 22 6.07 -7.68 -5.09
CA ILE A 22 5.23 -8.86 -5.25
C ILE A 22 4.17 -8.60 -6.32
N CYS A 23 3.45 -7.49 -6.18
CA CYS A 23 2.50 -7.01 -7.18
C CYS A 23 2.36 -5.49 -7.11
N TYR A 24 1.82 -4.91 -8.16
CA TYR A 24 1.47 -3.49 -8.22
C TYR A 24 0.32 -3.26 -9.21
N ASP A 25 -0.42 -2.19 -8.97
CA ASP A 25 -1.51 -1.73 -9.83
C ASP A 25 -1.55 -0.19 -9.87
N PHE A 26 -1.84 0.36 -11.04
CA PHE A 26 -2.16 1.77 -11.23
C PHE A 26 -2.87 1.93 -12.58
N PRO A 27 -3.50 3.08 -12.88
CA PRO A 27 -4.26 3.23 -14.12
C PRO A 27 -3.46 2.83 -15.37
N GLN A 28 -4.04 1.95 -16.19
CA GLN A 28 -3.53 1.47 -17.48
C GLN A 28 -2.38 0.45 -17.44
N ARG A 29 -1.79 0.12 -16.27
CA ARG A 29 -0.72 -0.87 -16.14
C ARG A 29 -0.69 -1.50 -14.75
N GLY A 30 -0.48 -2.81 -14.68
CA GLY A 30 -0.36 -3.50 -13.39
C GLY A 30 -0.26 -5.00 -13.57
N THR A 31 0.23 -5.66 -12.53
CA THR A 31 0.08 -7.11 -12.31
C THR A 31 -0.95 -7.38 -11.21
N GLY A 32 -1.81 -6.39 -10.93
CA GLY A 32 -2.69 -6.30 -9.77
C GLY A 32 -3.24 -7.64 -9.31
N VAL A 33 -2.98 -7.97 -8.05
CA VAL A 33 -3.47 -9.21 -7.44
C VAL A 33 -4.71 -8.86 -6.63
N LEU A 34 -5.85 -9.46 -7.02
CA LEU A 34 -7.11 -9.29 -6.31
C LEU A 34 -7.07 -10.07 -4.99
N LEU A 35 -7.18 -9.35 -3.88
CA LEU A 35 -7.37 -9.90 -2.55
C LEU A 35 -8.86 -10.13 -2.31
N HIS A 36 -9.22 -11.37 -2.02
CA HIS A 36 -10.59 -11.73 -1.66
C HIS A 36 -10.79 -11.61 -0.15
N PRO A 37 -11.97 -11.13 0.30
CA PRO A 37 -12.30 -11.13 1.71
C PRO A 37 -12.46 -12.57 2.23
N ASN A 38 -12.08 -12.81 3.49
CA ASN A 38 -12.07 -14.12 4.13
C ASN A 38 -13.46 -14.79 4.14
N SER A 39 -14.54 -14.01 4.22
CA SER A 39 -15.91 -14.54 4.22
C SER A 39 -16.36 -15.12 2.86
N ASP A 40 -15.60 -14.86 1.79
CA ASP A 40 -15.92 -15.30 0.42
C ASP A 40 -15.31 -16.68 0.08
N GLU A 41 -14.74 -17.41 1.05
CA GLU A 41 -14.24 -18.78 0.85
C GLU A 41 -15.32 -19.77 0.37
N ASN A 42 -16.61 -19.41 0.49
CA ASN A 42 -17.74 -20.19 0.00
C ASN A 42 -18.77 -19.35 -0.80
N ARG A 43 -18.53 -19.04 -2.10
CA ARG A 43 -19.50 -19.22 -3.25
C ARG A 43 -19.40 -18.24 -4.45
N THR A 44 -19.57 -18.84 -5.65
CA THR A 44 -20.25 -18.40 -6.90
C THR A 44 -20.05 -17.02 -7.55
N THR A 45 -19.63 -15.96 -6.86
CA THR A 45 -19.39 -14.64 -7.49
C THR A 45 -17.96 -14.19 -7.23
N LYS A 46 -17.08 -14.45 -8.21
CA LYS A 46 -15.61 -14.34 -8.08
C LYS A 46 -15.07 -13.00 -7.57
N ASN A 47 -15.81 -11.88 -7.59
CA ASN A 47 -15.23 -10.53 -7.46
C ASN A 47 -15.89 -9.64 -6.40
N LYS A 48 -16.84 -10.11 -5.59
CA LYS A 48 -17.61 -9.19 -4.73
C LYS A 48 -16.75 -8.73 -3.54
N GLY A 49 -16.44 -7.44 -3.48
CA GLY A 49 -15.69 -6.86 -2.35
C GLY A 49 -14.20 -7.18 -2.35
N GLY A 50 -13.63 -7.65 -3.47
CA GLY A 50 -12.18 -7.79 -3.57
C GLY A 50 -11.48 -6.44 -3.66
N ILE A 51 -10.24 -6.37 -3.17
CA ILE A 51 -9.38 -5.18 -3.22
C ILE A 51 -8.08 -5.48 -3.96
N ILE A 52 -7.52 -4.49 -4.64
CA ILE A 52 -6.21 -4.60 -5.28
C ILE A 52 -5.31 -3.57 -4.61
N PRO A 53 -4.18 -3.96 -4.00
CA PRO A 53 -3.19 -3.01 -3.52
C PRO A 53 -2.48 -2.33 -4.71
N ASP A 54 -2.16 -1.05 -4.56
CA ASP A 54 -1.39 -0.34 -5.59
C ASP A 54 0.06 -0.85 -5.61
N ILE A 55 0.62 -1.21 -4.46
CA ILE A 55 1.89 -1.93 -4.34
C ILE A 55 1.82 -2.91 -3.16
N LEU A 56 2.29 -4.14 -3.38
CA LEU A 56 2.69 -5.06 -2.33
C LEU A 56 4.17 -5.36 -2.50
N ALA A 57 4.99 -5.07 -1.49
CA ALA A 57 6.43 -5.28 -1.51
C ALA A 57 6.90 -5.98 -0.24
N THR A 58 8.01 -6.72 -0.31
CA THR A 58 8.58 -7.42 0.85
C THR A 58 10.10 -7.27 0.94
N ARG A 59 10.59 -7.23 2.18
CA ARG A 59 12.01 -7.25 2.51
C ARG A 59 12.15 -7.95 3.87
N ASN A 60 12.97 -9.00 3.92
CA ASN A 60 13.11 -9.87 5.10
C ASN A 60 11.74 -10.45 5.53
N SER A 61 11.36 -10.28 6.80
CA SER A 61 10.09 -10.75 7.37
C SER A 61 8.99 -9.70 7.34
N VAL A 62 9.16 -8.64 6.55
CA VAL A 62 8.21 -7.51 6.47
C VAL A 62 7.60 -7.43 5.09
N ALA A 63 6.30 -7.13 5.03
CA ALA A 63 5.62 -6.67 3.83
C ALA A 63 5.06 -5.25 4.00
N LEU A 64 5.07 -4.49 2.91
CA LEU A 64 4.44 -3.18 2.81
C LEU A 64 3.27 -3.27 1.84
N PHE A 65 2.14 -2.74 2.29
CA PHE A 65 0.91 -2.59 1.52
C PHE A 65 0.69 -1.11 1.25
N PHE A 66 0.57 -0.72 -0.01
CA PHE A 66 0.37 0.67 -0.40
C PHE A 66 -1.01 0.91 -1.02
N GLU A 67 -1.58 2.06 -0.67
CA GLU A 67 -2.56 2.77 -1.49
C GLU A 67 -1.96 4.12 -1.88
N ASN A 68 -1.76 4.33 -3.17
CA ASN A 68 -1.18 5.53 -3.74
C ASN A 68 -2.28 6.40 -4.35
N LYS A 69 -2.18 7.71 -4.17
CA LYS A 69 -3.16 8.67 -4.69
C LYS A 69 -2.47 9.90 -5.21
N ASP A 70 -3.14 10.64 -6.10
CA ASP A 70 -2.66 11.95 -6.57
C ASP A 70 -2.86 13.08 -5.55
N ARG A 71 -3.52 12.80 -4.42
CA ARG A 71 -3.86 13.73 -3.34
C ARG A 71 -4.26 13.00 -2.06
N PHE A 72 -4.53 13.77 -1.00
CA PHE A 72 -5.22 13.24 0.18
C PHE A 72 -6.66 12.82 -0.14
N VAL A 73 -7.01 11.58 0.21
CA VAL A 73 -8.35 11.00 0.07
C VAL A 73 -8.69 10.25 1.36
N LEU A 74 -9.64 10.77 2.15
CA LEU A 74 -9.97 10.24 3.48
C LEU A 74 -10.41 8.77 3.44
N SER A 75 -11.18 8.36 2.44
CA SER A 75 -11.68 7.00 2.31
C SER A 75 -10.57 5.95 2.20
N ASP A 76 -9.39 6.30 1.68
CA ASP A 76 -8.25 5.39 1.61
C ASP A 76 -7.63 5.14 2.99
N PHE A 77 -7.60 6.15 3.87
CA PHE A 77 -7.16 5.98 5.26
C PHE A 77 -8.15 5.11 6.04
N GLU A 78 -9.45 5.32 5.84
CA GLU A 78 -10.50 4.50 6.48
C GLU A 78 -10.45 3.04 5.98
N LYS A 79 -10.26 2.83 4.67
CA LYS A 79 -10.07 1.51 4.05
C LYS A 79 -8.86 0.79 4.66
N LEU A 80 -7.69 1.43 4.72
CA LEU A 80 -6.50 0.82 5.30
C LEU A 80 -6.66 0.49 6.79
N LYS A 81 -7.29 1.39 7.55
CA LYS A 81 -7.63 1.17 8.96
C LYS A 81 -8.52 -0.07 9.12
N GLU A 82 -9.54 -0.22 8.27
CA GLU A 82 -10.44 -1.36 8.28
C GLU A 82 -9.70 -2.67 7.96
N ILE A 83 -8.95 -2.71 6.86
CA ILE A 83 -8.19 -3.89 6.42
C ILE A 83 -7.25 -4.36 7.54
N LYS A 84 -6.52 -3.40 8.14
CA LYS A 84 -5.57 -3.66 9.22
C LYS A 84 -6.25 -4.16 10.50
N THR A 85 -7.39 -3.57 10.88
CA THR A 85 -8.04 -3.85 12.17
C THR A 85 -8.90 -5.10 12.12
N ILE A 86 -9.65 -5.30 11.04
CA ILE A 86 -10.58 -6.42 10.90
C ILE A 86 -9.82 -7.66 10.41
N GLY A 87 -8.75 -7.49 9.63
CA GLY A 87 -8.00 -8.61 9.07
C GLY A 87 -8.82 -9.41 8.04
N ASN A 88 -9.86 -8.81 7.46
CA ASN A 88 -10.78 -9.48 6.55
C ASN A 88 -10.16 -9.92 5.22
N TYR A 89 -8.90 -9.60 4.93
CA TYR A 89 -8.18 -10.09 3.74
C TYR A 89 -6.96 -10.96 4.11
N SER A 90 -6.83 -11.36 5.37
CA SER A 90 -5.67 -12.10 5.88
C SER A 90 -5.39 -13.40 5.11
N ASN A 91 -6.43 -14.14 4.69
CA ASN A 91 -6.23 -15.43 4.03
C ASN A 91 -5.62 -15.25 2.63
N SER A 92 -6.13 -14.27 1.89
CA SER A 92 -5.56 -13.89 0.59
C SER A 92 -4.13 -13.37 0.73
N LEU A 93 -3.88 -12.48 1.71
CA LEU A 93 -2.54 -11.95 1.98
C LEU A 93 -1.56 -13.07 2.36
N ASN A 94 -1.93 -13.95 3.29
CA ASN A 94 -1.09 -15.08 3.71
C ASN A 94 -0.78 -16.03 2.56
N THR A 95 -1.73 -16.25 1.65
CA THR A 95 -1.51 -17.09 0.46
C THR A 95 -0.48 -16.47 -0.46
N ILE A 96 -0.63 -15.18 -0.80
CA ILE A 96 0.30 -14.46 -1.68
C ILE A 96 1.68 -14.31 -1.04
N LEU A 97 1.72 -14.15 0.27
CA LEU A 97 2.93 -13.96 1.04
C LEU A 97 3.57 -15.29 1.48
N SER A 98 2.97 -16.45 1.20
CA SER A 98 3.41 -17.74 1.76
C SER A 98 4.84 -18.14 1.40
N ASP A 99 5.34 -17.72 0.23
CA ASP A 99 6.71 -17.97 -0.23
C ASP A 99 7.75 -17.01 0.39
N PHE A 100 7.29 -16.03 1.16
CA PHE A 100 8.09 -15.00 1.80
C PHE A 100 7.89 -15.16 3.30
N ASN A 101 8.96 -15.25 4.09
CA ASN A 101 8.87 -15.48 5.55
C ASN A 101 8.33 -14.23 6.31
N VAL A 102 7.23 -13.65 5.84
CA VAL A 102 6.60 -12.43 6.31
C VAL A 102 5.86 -12.73 7.60
N THR A 103 6.22 -11.99 8.64
CA THR A 103 5.60 -12.04 9.97
C THR A 103 4.75 -10.82 10.24
N SER A 104 4.89 -9.75 9.44
CA SER A 104 4.22 -8.47 9.67
C SER A 104 3.96 -7.75 8.36
N VAL A 105 2.76 -7.17 8.23
CA VAL A 105 2.35 -6.32 7.12
C VAL A 105 2.10 -4.92 7.66
N TYR A 106 2.71 -3.92 7.04
CA TYR A 106 2.49 -2.51 7.36
C TYR A 106 1.78 -1.81 6.21
N TYR A 107 0.83 -0.95 6.54
CA TYR A 107 -0.06 -0.33 5.58
C TYR A 107 0.24 1.15 5.47
N GLY A 108 0.35 1.69 4.28
CA GLY A 108 0.60 3.12 4.15
C GLY A 108 0.23 3.71 2.82
N ILE A 109 0.41 5.03 2.76
CA ILE A 109 -0.08 5.85 1.66
C ILE A 109 1.07 6.57 0.97
N GLY A 110 1.04 6.53 -0.36
CA GLY A 110 1.89 7.34 -1.23
C GLY A 110 1.12 8.51 -1.84
N ILE A 111 1.61 9.73 -1.67
CA ILE A 111 1.01 10.94 -2.28
C ILE A 111 2.07 11.82 -2.93
N PRO A 112 1.73 12.84 -3.74
CA PRO A 112 2.71 13.83 -4.16
C PRO A 112 3.21 14.66 -2.98
N ALA A 113 4.43 15.17 -3.08
CA ALA A 113 5.04 16.08 -2.10
C ALA A 113 4.42 17.49 -2.13
N ILE A 114 3.13 17.57 -1.81
CA ILE A 114 2.35 18.80 -1.74
C ILE A 114 1.93 19.03 -0.29
N GLU A 115 2.39 20.12 0.31
CA GLU A 115 2.23 20.44 1.73
C GLU A 115 0.79 20.29 2.23
N LYS A 116 -0.18 20.81 1.47
CA LYS A 116 -1.61 20.71 1.82
C LYS A 116 -2.09 19.26 1.96
N HIS A 117 -1.60 18.35 1.12
CA HIS A 117 -1.99 16.94 1.16
C HIS A 117 -1.27 16.19 2.28
N ILE A 118 0.01 16.50 2.50
CA ILE A 118 0.79 15.95 3.61
C ILE A 118 0.15 16.33 4.95
N LYS A 119 -0.16 17.62 5.16
CA LYS A 119 -0.78 18.10 6.38
C LYS A 119 -2.09 17.38 6.71
N LYS A 120 -3.00 17.28 5.72
CA LYS A 120 -4.26 16.55 5.88
C LYS A 120 -4.07 15.06 6.17
N SER A 121 -3.05 14.46 5.57
CA SER A 121 -2.71 13.05 5.81
C SER A 121 -2.24 12.83 7.25
N LEU A 122 -1.40 13.74 7.76
CA LEU A 122 -0.92 13.71 9.15
C LEU A 122 -2.04 13.94 10.16
N GLU A 123 -3.06 14.73 9.82
CA GLU A 123 -4.28 14.89 10.64
C GLU A 123 -5.11 13.59 10.74
N ASN A 124 -4.86 12.58 9.89
CA ASN A 124 -5.60 11.32 9.83
C ASN A 124 -4.68 10.09 9.99
N ILE A 125 -3.53 10.26 10.64
CA ILE A 125 -2.45 9.28 10.63
C ILE A 125 -2.79 7.93 11.30
N ASP A 126 -3.79 7.91 12.19
CA ASP A 126 -4.19 6.73 12.96
C ASP A 126 -4.63 5.53 12.08
N GLY A 127 -4.97 5.78 10.82
CA GLY A 127 -5.38 4.73 9.88
C GLY A 127 -4.23 3.97 9.22
N ILE A 128 -2.98 4.43 9.36
CA ILE A 128 -1.83 3.92 8.60
C ILE A 128 -0.58 3.73 9.49
N ASP A 129 0.40 2.99 8.97
CA ASP A 129 1.70 2.76 9.59
C ASP A 129 2.79 3.68 9.05
N PHE A 130 2.67 4.15 7.80
CA PHE A 130 3.62 5.07 7.19
C PHE A 130 2.97 5.95 6.12
N LEU A 131 3.53 7.14 5.91
CA LEU A 131 3.16 8.10 4.87
C LEU A 131 4.41 8.54 4.13
N ILE A 132 4.42 8.37 2.81
CA ILE A 132 5.51 8.82 1.95
C ILE A 132 5.02 9.79 0.88
N SER A 133 5.92 10.63 0.41
CA SER A 133 5.68 11.59 -0.65
C SER A 133 6.60 11.40 -1.85
N SER A 134 6.02 11.42 -3.04
CA SER A 134 6.74 11.43 -4.31
C SER A 134 7.05 12.86 -4.75
N LEU A 135 8.34 13.12 -5.00
CA LEU A 135 8.87 14.39 -5.48
C LEU A 135 8.88 14.43 -7.02
N GLU A 136 8.76 15.63 -7.60
CA GLU A 136 8.76 15.80 -9.07
C GLU A 136 10.04 15.28 -9.74
N ASN A 137 11.17 15.26 -9.02
CA ASN A 137 12.45 14.72 -9.49
C ASN A 137 12.56 13.18 -9.43
N GLY A 138 11.50 12.48 -8.99
CA GLY A 138 11.52 11.02 -8.83
C GLY A 138 11.88 10.54 -7.43
N GLY A 139 12.37 11.42 -6.56
CA GLY A 139 12.71 11.07 -5.18
C GLY A 139 11.47 10.77 -4.33
N VAL A 140 11.69 10.07 -3.23
CA VAL A 140 10.68 9.78 -2.22
C VAL A 140 11.11 10.37 -0.88
N GLN A 141 10.18 11.03 -0.21
CA GLN A 141 10.34 11.58 1.13
C GLN A 141 9.47 10.80 2.11
N ILE A 142 10.04 10.40 3.25
CA ILE A 142 9.28 9.81 4.36
C ILE A 142 8.72 10.94 5.22
N ASN A 143 7.40 11.02 5.36
CA ASN A 143 6.75 12.02 6.21
C ASN A 143 6.35 11.45 7.58
N PHE A 144 6.10 10.15 7.63
CA PHE A 144 5.75 9.41 8.83
C PHE A 144 6.11 7.95 8.63
N ASP A 145 6.72 7.34 9.64
CA ASP A 145 6.91 5.91 9.73
C ASP A 145 6.85 5.52 11.21
N LYS A 146 5.76 4.87 11.61
CA LYS A 146 5.51 4.50 13.01
C LYS A 146 6.48 3.42 13.50
N ASN A 147 6.93 2.55 12.61
CA ASN A 147 7.63 1.32 12.97
C ASN A 147 9.08 1.29 12.45
N GLU A 148 9.55 2.37 11.83
CA GLU A 148 10.90 2.52 11.28
C GLU A 148 11.25 1.36 10.31
N VAL A 149 10.28 0.99 9.47
CA VAL A 149 10.40 -0.14 8.53
C VAL A 149 10.91 0.30 7.16
N LEU A 150 10.70 1.56 6.82
CA LEU A 150 11.17 2.16 5.58
C LEU A 150 12.71 2.34 5.60
N PRO A 151 13.36 2.47 4.42
CA PRO A 151 14.80 2.66 4.30
C PRO A 151 15.35 3.89 5.01
#